data_AF-A0A523WJD8-F1
#
_entry.id   AF-A0A523WJD8-F1
#
_cell.length_a   1.000
_cell.length_b   1.000
_cell.length_c   1.000
_cell.angle_alpha   90.00
_cell.angle_beta   90.00
_cell.angle_gamma   90.00
#
_symmetry.space_group_name_H-M   'P 1'
#
loop_
_entity.id
_entity.type
_entity.pdbx_description
1 polymer ?
#
loop_
_entity_poly.entity_id
_entity_poly.type
_entity_poly.pdbx_seq_one_letter_code
_entity_poly.pdbx_strand_id
1 'polypeptide(L)'
;MLHKVSLGTGNIDKYRLIESRGFIDEVVNLGEELNGLRLCHINSTPFGGGVAELLISYIPLLRAIGIKADWQVIHGDRRFFTITKGLHNALQGAEYKEIKKEKTRRAYQGNNETNARELDPNYDVFIVNDPQPAALRHYSPDSKAKWIWR
;
A
#
# COMPACT_ATOMS: atom_id res chain seq x y z
N MET A 1 14.13 3.31 -8.29
CA MET A 1 12.76 2.78 -8.13
C MET A 1 12.60 2.40 -6.68
N LEU A 2 11.41 2.58 -6.10
CA LEU A 2 11.14 2.22 -4.72
C LEU A 2 11.47 0.75 -4.45
N HIS A 3 11.88 0.47 -3.22
CA HIS A 3 12.18 -0.89 -2.78
C HIS A 3 10.93 -1.78 -2.91
N LYS A 4 11.06 -2.89 -3.66
CA LYS A 4 10.03 -3.93 -3.76
C LYS A 4 10.32 -5.06 -2.79
N VAL A 5 9.34 -5.40 -1.95
CA VAL A 5 9.46 -6.53 -1.02
C VAL A 5 9.30 -7.83 -1.80
N SER A 6 10.29 -8.71 -1.69
CA SER A 6 10.24 -10.03 -2.33
C SER A 6 9.37 -10.98 -1.52
N LEU A 7 8.25 -11.38 -2.11
CA LEU A 7 7.33 -12.39 -1.57
C LEU A 7 7.11 -13.48 -2.62
N GLY A 8 6.66 -14.66 -2.19
CA GLY A 8 6.30 -15.76 -3.08
C GLY A 8 4.83 -15.73 -3.51
N THR A 9 4.35 -16.89 -3.97
CA THR A 9 2.94 -17.18 -4.18
C THR A 9 2.47 -18.12 -3.08
N GLY A 10 1.29 -17.86 -2.52
CA GLY A 10 0.69 -18.66 -1.46
C GLY A 10 -0.05 -19.87 -2.01
N ASN A 11 -0.71 -20.60 -1.11
CA ASN A 11 -1.67 -21.64 -1.47
C ASN A 11 -2.98 -21.35 -0.74
N ILE A 12 -3.99 -20.90 -1.49
CA ILE A 12 -5.30 -20.54 -0.95
C ILE A 12 -6.11 -21.76 -0.48
N ASP A 13 -5.85 -22.95 -1.03
CA ASP A 13 -6.57 -24.17 -0.64
C ASP A 13 -6.31 -24.58 0.80
N LYS A 14 -5.19 -24.15 1.40
CA LYS A 14 -4.91 -24.37 2.83
C LYS A 14 -5.99 -23.79 3.75
N TYR A 15 -6.69 -22.75 3.30
CA TYR A 15 -7.73 -22.08 4.08
C TYR A 15 -9.07 -22.82 4.03
N ARG A 16 -9.24 -23.83 3.16
CA ARG A 16 -10.44 -24.69 3.14
C ARG A 16 -10.58 -25.58 4.37
N LEU A 17 -9.53 -25.67 5.19
CA LEU A 17 -9.55 -26.35 6.49
C LEU A 17 -10.13 -25.48 7.62
N ILE A 18 -10.22 -24.17 7.39
CA ILE A 18 -10.65 -23.17 8.37
C ILE A 18 -12.00 -22.59 7.95
N GLU A 19 -12.14 -22.27 6.67
CA GLU A 19 -13.33 -21.68 6.06
C GLU A 19 -14.10 -22.67 5.20
N SER A 20 -15.38 -22.36 4.94
CA SER A 20 -16.21 -23.19 4.08
C SER A 20 -15.64 -23.27 2.66
N ARG A 21 -15.81 -24.44 2.01
CA ARG A 21 -15.33 -24.64 0.64
C ARG A 21 -15.94 -23.62 -0.33
N GLY A 22 -17.25 -23.38 -0.22
CA GLY A 22 -17.96 -22.44 -1.09
C GLY A 22 -17.44 -21.01 -0.99
N PHE A 23 -17.02 -20.57 0.21
CA PHE A 23 -16.40 -19.25 0.37
C PHE A 23 -15.05 -19.15 -0.34
N ILE A 24 -14.20 -20.19 -0.21
CA ILE A 24 -12.92 -20.21 -0.92
C ILE A 24 -13.13 -20.29 -2.44
N ASP A 25 -14.12 -21.06 -2.90
CA ASP A 25 -14.48 -21.13 -4.32
C ASP A 25 -14.93 -19.76 -4.85
N GLU A 26 -15.75 -19.02 -4.11
CA GLU A 26 -16.15 -17.66 -4.46
C GLU A 26 -14.95 -16.71 -4.59
N VAL A 27 -14.01 -16.75 -3.63
CA VAL A 27 -12.79 -15.93 -3.69
C VAL A 27 -11.93 -16.27 -4.91
N VAL A 28 -11.80 -17.56 -5.24
CA VAL A 28 -11.07 -17.99 -6.44
C VAL A 28 -11.77 -17.50 -7.71
N ASN A 29 -13.09 -17.68 -7.83
CA ASN A 29 -13.87 -17.22 -8.98
C ASN A 29 -13.77 -15.70 -9.20
N LEU A 30 -13.85 -14.90 -8.13
CA LEU A 30 -13.63 -13.46 -8.20
C LEU A 30 -12.20 -13.10 -8.62
N GLY A 31 -11.21 -13.92 -8.23
CA GLY A 31 -9.83 -13.78 -8.68
C GLY A 31 -9.67 -14.02 -10.19
N GLU A 32 -10.39 -14.99 -10.74
CA GLU A 32 -10.37 -15.30 -12.18
C GLU A 32 -10.84 -14.10 -13.02
N GLU A 33 -11.86 -13.36 -12.57
CA GLU A 33 -12.32 -12.13 -13.22
C GLU A 33 -11.25 -11.03 -13.25
N LEU A 34 -10.30 -11.07 -12.31
CA LEU A 34 -9.20 -10.12 -12.16
C LEU A 34 -7.84 -10.70 -12.61
N ASN A 35 -7.85 -11.84 -13.30
CA ASN A 35 -6.62 -12.54 -13.64
C ASN A 35 -5.68 -11.67 -14.50
N GLY A 36 -4.42 -11.59 -14.08
CA GLY A 36 -3.41 -10.77 -14.74
C GLY A 36 -3.39 -9.30 -14.34
N LEU A 37 -4.36 -8.81 -13.54
CA LEU A 37 -4.38 -7.45 -13.00
C LEU A 37 -3.08 -7.15 -12.24
N ARG A 38 -2.43 -6.03 -12.56
CA ARG A 38 -1.21 -5.57 -11.90
C ARG A 38 -1.57 -4.66 -10.74
N LEU A 39 -1.49 -5.19 -9.52
CA LEU A 39 -1.80 -4.49 -8.28
C LEU A 39 -0.50 -4.16 -7.54
N CYS A 40 -0.37 -2.95 -7.00
CA CYS A 40 0.75 -2.61 -6.12
C CYS A 40 0.24 -2.03 -4.81
N HIS A 41 0.58 -2.68 -3.70
CA HIS A 41 0.45 -2.09 -2.37
C HIS A 41 1.63 -1.18 -2.08
N ILE A 42 1.36 -0.01 -1.49
CA ILE A 42 2.38 0.95 -1.07
C ILE A 42 2.18 1.27 0.40
N ASN A 43 3.25 1.20 1.20
CA ASN A 43 3.23 1.64 2.60
C ASN A 43 4.60 2.24 3.02
N SER A 44 4.75 2.57 4.30
CA SER A 44 5.96 3.20 4.84
C SER A 44 7.03 2.26 5.41
N THR A 45 6.74 0.98 5.63
CA THR A 45 7.70 0.05 6.23
C THR A 45 7.40 -1.41 5.86
N PRO A 46 8.41 -2.23 5.54
CA PRO A 46 8.22 -3.67 5.37
C PRO A 46 8.24 -4.45 6.68
N PHE A 47 8.55 -3.78 7.80
CA PHE A 47 8.71 -4.40 9.10
C PHE A 47 7.93 -3.64 10.17
N GLY A 48 7.24 -4.40 11.03
CA GLY A 48 6.51 -3.88 12.18
C GLY A 48 5.18 -3.20 11.81
N GLY A 49 4.20 -3.35 12.70
CA GLY A 49 2.85 -2.82 12.53
C GLY A 49 1.94 -3.74 11.70
N GLY A 50 0.63 -3.55 11.89
CA GLY A 50 -0.38 -4.44 11.32
C GLY A 50 -0.44 -4.44 9.79
N VAL A 51 -0.08 -3.35 9.12
CA VAL A 51 -0.05 -3.30 7.64
C VAL A 51 1.03 -4.22 7.10
N ALA A 52 2.25 -4.15 7.62
CA ALA A 52 3.35 -5.00 7.16
C ALA A 52 3.06 -6.48 7.43
N GLU A 53 2.57 -6.79 8.63
CA GLU A 53 2.16 -8.15 9.01
C GLU A 53 1.07 -8.71 8.09
N LEU A 54 0.04 -7.91 7.79
CA LEU A 54 -1.02 -8.28 6.86
C LEU A 54 -0.48 -8.55 5.45
N LEU A 55 0.34 -7.65 4.91
CA LEU A 55 0.79 -7.75 3.51
C LEU A 55 1.71 -8.94 3.25
N ILE A 56 2.49 -9.37 4.25
CA ILE A 56 3.32 -10.57 4.17
C ILE A 56 2.47 -11.82 3.85
N SER A 57 1.27 -11.92 4.42
CA SER A 57 0.35 -13.04 4.16
C SER A 57 -0.61 -12.78 3.00
N TYR A 58 -1.09 -11.55 2.85
CA TYR A 58 -2.14 -11.20 1.90
C TYR A 58 -1.67 -11.21 0.44
N ILE A 59 -0.48 -10.69 0.16
CA ILE A 59 0.04 -10.62 -1.21
C ILE A 59 0.26 -12.00 -1.84
N PRO A 60 0.84 -12.98 -1.14
CA PRO A 60 0.90 -14.35 -1.64
C PRO A 60 -0.47 -14.95 -1.99
N LEU A 61 -1.54 -14.59 -1.27
CA LEU A 61 -2.89 -15.08 -1.56
C LEU A 61 -3.50 -14.42 -2.79
N LEU A 62 -3.32 -13.10 -2.96
CA LEU A 62 -3.71 -12.41 -4.18
C LEU A 62 -3.05 -13.03 -5.43
N ARG A 63 -1.77 -13.37 -5.31
CA ARG A 63 -1.04 -14.06 -6.38
C ARG A 63 -1.56 -15.47 -6.65
N ALA A 64 -1.99 -16.19 -5.61
CA ALA A 64 -2.53 -17.53 -5.75
C ALA A 64 -3.84 -17.55 -6.57
N ILE A 65 -4.58 -16.44 -6.62
CA ILE A 65 -5.82 -16.30 -7.38
C ILE A 65 -5.65 -15.52 -8.70
N GLY A 66 -4.41 -15.38 -9.21
CA GLY A 66 -4.15 -14.82 -10.54
C GLY A 66 -3.83 -13.33 -10.59
N ILE A 67 -3.84 -12.61 -9.46
CA ILE A 67 -3.51 -11.18 -9.42
C ILE A 67 -1.99 -10.99 -9.35
N LYS A 68 -1.42 -10.19 -10.24
CA LYS A 68 0.00 -9.81 -10.23
C LYS A 68 0.23 -8.72 -9.18
N ALA A 69 0.19 -9.12 -7.92
CA ALA A 69 0.31 -8.21 -6.77
C ALA A 69 1.78 -8.00 -6.35
N ASP A 70 2.19 -6.75 -6.16
CA ASP A 70 3.50 -6.36 -5.63
C ASP A 70 3.37 -5.44 -4.42
N TRP A 71 4.49 -5.22 -3.73
CA TRP A 71 4.59 -4.31 -2.60
C TRP A 71 5.79 -3.39 -2.75
N GLN A 72 5.55 -2.08 -2.81
CA GLN A 72 6.57 -1.05 -2.77
C GLN A 72 6.56 -0.31 -1.42
N VAL A 73 7.75 0.07 -0.94
CA VAL A 73 7.91 0.81 0.31
C VAL A 73 8.47 2.20 0.03
N ILE A 74 7.85 3.24 0.58
CA ILE A 74 8.37 4.60 0.47
C ILE A 74 9.61 4.83 1.34
N HIS A 75 10.49 5.72 0.90
CA HIS A 75 11.58 6.28 1.67
C HIS A 75 11.10 7.46 2.52
N GLY A 76 11.74 7.68 3.66
CA GLY A 76 11.46 8.81 4.54
C GLY A 76 12.55 9.00 5.58
N ASP A 77 12.80 10.26 5.95
CA ASP A 77 13.69 10.57 7.06
C ASP A 77 12.94 10.61 8.41
N ARG A 78 13.68 10.79 9.50
CA ARG A 78 13.09 10.88 10.84
C ARG A 78 12.06 12.00 10.95
N ARG A 79 12.27 13.12 10.25
CA ARG A 79 11.36 14.26 10.26
C ARG A 79 10.04 13.90 9.59
N PHE A 80 10.09 13.28 8.42
CA PHE A 80 8.92 12.78 7.69
C PHE A 80 8.11 11.83 8.56
N PHE A 81 8.73 10.82 9.17
CA PHE A 81 8.02 9.88 10.03
C PHE A 81 7.45 10.49 11.32
N THR A 82 8.09 11.53 11.84
CA THR A 82 7.53 12.31 12.96
C THR A 82 6.26 13.05 12.52
N ILE A 83 6.27 13.64 11.32
CA ILE A 83 5.11 14.35 10.77
C ILE A 83 3.97 13.40 10.50
N THR A 84 4.25 12.26 9.85
CA THR A 84 3.21 11.31 9.48
C THR A 84 2.62 10.56 10.68
N LYS A 85 3.39 10.34 11.75
CA LYS A 85 2.84 9.89 13.04
C LYS A 85 1.86 10.91 13.62
N GLY A 86 2.18 12.20 13.53
CA GLY A 86 1.27 13.28 13.91
C GLY A 86 -0.02 13.28 13.09
N LEU A 87 0.08 13.10 11.77
CA LEU A 87 -1.07 12.97 10.86
C LEU A 87 -1.93 11.74 11.20
N HIS A 88 -1.32 10.58 11.41
CA HIS A 88 -2.01 9.35 11.79
C HIS A 88 -2.83 9.55 13.07
N ASN A 89 -2.22 10.09 14.13
CA ASN A 89 -2.91 10.36 15.38
C ASN A 89 -4.02 11.41 15.23
N ALA A 90 -3.81 12.42 14.37
CA ALA A 90 -4.81 13.46 14.12
C ALA A 90 -6.05 12.91 13.40
N LEU A 91 -5.85 12.03 12.43
CA LEU A 91 -6.95 11.33 11.75
C LEU A 91 -7.72 10.39 12.71
N GLN A 92 -7.09 10.00 13.82
CA GLN A 92 -7.72 9.26 14.92
C GLN A 92 -8.29 10.17 16.03
N GLY A 93 -8.35 11.48 15.81
CA GLY A 93 -9.02 12.45 16.71
C GLY A 93 -8.09 13.27 17.61
N ALA A 94 -6.77 13.08 17.55
CA ALA A 94 -5.83 13.93 18.31
C ALA A 94 -5.66 15.33 17.68
N GLU A 95 -5.29 16.33 18.48
CA GLU A 95 -4.86 17.61 17.92
C GLU A 95 -3.48 17.53 17.27
N TYR A 96 -3.33 18.10 16.07
CA TYR A 96 -2.01 18.24 15.42
C TYR A 96 -1.82 19.60 14.78
N LYS A 97 -1.55 20.63 15.61
CA LYS A 97 -1.38 22.03 15.18
C LYS A 97 -0.16 22.23 14.27
N GLU A 98 0.85 21.36 14.37
CA GLU A 98 2.07 21.44 13.55
C GLU A 98 1.79 21.34 12.04
N ILE A 99 0.70 20.68 11.62
CA ILE A 99 0.34 20.59 10.19
C ILE A 99 -0.01 21.94 9.57
N LYS A 100 -0.42 22.92 10.39
CA LYS A 100 -0.72 24.29 9.92
C LYS A 100 0.56 25.04 9.52
N LYS A 101 1.73 24.58 9.97
CA LYS A 101 3.01 25.22 9.65
C LYS A 101 3.44 24.82 8.24
N GLU A 102 3.75 25.82 7.42
CA GLU A 102 4.16 25.62 6.03
C GLU A 102 5.37 24.68 5.90
N LYS A 103 6.36 24.83 6.77
CA LYS A 103 7.54 23.95 6.81
C LYS A 103 7.21 22.46 7.03
N THR A 104 6.11 22.17 7.72
CA THR A 104 5.64 20.80 7.99
C THR A 104 4.99 20.23 6.74
N ARG A 105 4.08 21.00 6.13
CA ARG A 105 3.41 20.60 4.87
C ARG A 105 4.42 20.35 3.77
N ARG A 106 5.39 21.26 3.57
CA ARG A 106 6.45 21.11 2.57
C ARG A 106 7.32 19.88 2.79
N ALA A 107 7.62 19.52 4.04
CA ALA A 107 8.41 18.33 4.32
C ALA A 107 7.64 17.03 3.98
N TYR A 108 6.35 16.96 4.32
CA TYR A 108 5.49 15.83 3.94
C TYR A 108 5.32 15.71 2.41
N GLN A 109 5.05 16.86 1.77
CA GLN A 109 4.86 16.99 0.33
C GLN A 109 6.13 16.64 -0.45
N GLY A 110 7.27 17.25 -0.10
CA GLY A 110 8.54 17.01 -0.80
C GLY A 110 8.99 15.55 -0.70
N ASN A 111 8.78 14.89 0.44
CA ASN A 111 9.09 13.46 0.55
C ASN A 111 8.19 12.60 -0.36
N ASN A 112 6.89 12.90 -0.43
CA ASN A 112 5.97 12.21 -1.35
C ASN A 112 6.31 12.49 -2.82
N GLU A 113 6.71 13.71 -3.16
CA GLU A 113 7.16 14.06 -4.51
C GLU A 113 8.39 13.25 -4.93
N THR A 114 9.41 13.15 -4.06
CA THR A 114 10.59 12.32 -4.32
C THR A 114 10.20 10.85 -4.52
N ASN A 115 9.35 10.30 -3.66
CA ASN A 115 8.90 8.91 -3.78
C ASN A 115 8.07 8.65 -5.04
N ALA A 116 7.23 9.61 -5.45
CA ALA A 116 6.43 9.48 -6.67
C ALA A 116 7.29 9.37 -7.93
N ARG A 117 8.45 10.05 -7.98
CA ARG A 117 9.42 9.95 -9.08
C ARG A 117 10.12 8.58 -9.14
N GLU A 118 10.18 7.87 -8.02
CA GLU A 118 10.79 6.54 -7.93
C GLU A 118 9.76 5.40 -8.02
N LEU A 119 8.47 5.72 -8.04
CA LEU A 119 7.42 4.72 -8.15
C LEU A 119 7.51 4.02 -9.50
N ASP A 120 7.48 2.69 -9.52
CA ASP A 120 7.27 1.96 -10.78
C ASP A 120 5.83 2.21 -11.26
N PRO A 121 5.62 2.89 -12.40
CA PRO A 121 4.28 3.28 -12.85
C PRO A 121 3.50 2.14 -13.51
N ASN A 122 4.12 0.98 -13.74
CA ASN A 122 3.54 -0.12 -14.51
C ASN A 122 2.57 -0.95 -13.67
N TYR A 123 1.50 -0.34 -13.17
CA TYR A 123 0.42 -1.03 -12.45
C TYR A 123 -0.95 -0.49 -12.87
N ASP A 124 -1.94 -1.36 -12.84
CA ASP A 124 -3.33 -1.01 -13.12
C ASP A 124 -4.00 -0.38 -11.90
N VAL A 125 -3.57 -0.81 -10.69
CA VAL A 125 -4.13 -0.34 -9.42
C VAL A 125 -3.02 -0.17 -8.37
N PHE A 126 -3.04 0.98 -7.68
CA PHE A 126 -2.27 1.23 -6.47
C PHE A 126 -3.18 1.24 -5.24
N ILE A 127 -2.78 0.48 -4.21
CA ILE A 127 -3.38 0.51 -2.87
C ILE A 127 -2.40 1.24 -1.95
N VAL A 128 -2.74 2.48 -1.60
CA VAL A 128 -1.95 3.30 -0.68
C VAL A 128 -2.44 3.02 0.74
N ASN A 129 -1.55 2.49 1.57
CA ASN A 129 -1.86 2.13 2.96
C ASN A 129 -1.36 3.23 3.89
N ASP A 130 -2.24 3.70 4.77
CA ASP A 130 -2.00 4.74 5.77
C ASP A 130 -1.69 6.14 5.18
N PRO A 131 -1.62 7.20 6.01
CA PRO A 131 -1.46 8.58 5.52
C PRO A 131 -0.07 8.92 4.96
N GLN A 132 0.97 8.14 5.25
CA GLN A 132 2.36 8.47 4.88
C GLN A 132 2.51 8.64 3.36
N PRO A 133 2.02 7.71 2.51
CA PRO A 133 2.16 7.79 1.06
C PRO A 133 0.92 8.39 0.37
N ALA A 134 -0.07 8.92 1.12
CA ALA A 134 -1.34 9.37 0.55
C ALA A 134 -1.18 10.44 -0.54
N ALA A 135 -0.16 11.30 -0.44
CA ALA A 135 0.10 12.35 -1.42
C ALA A 135 0.81 11.86 -2.70
N LEU A 136 1.22 10.59 -2.82
CA LEU A 136 1.84 10.07 -4.04
C LEU A 136 0.97 10.33 -5.28
N ARG A 137 -0.34 10.11 -5.17
CA ARG A 137 -1.28 10.36 -6.29
C ARG A 137 -1.24 11.81 -6.78
N HIS A 138 -1.02 12.78 -5.91
CA HIS A 138 -0.93 14.19 -6.31
C HIS A 138 0.29 14.45 -7.20
N TYR A 139 1.39 13.73 -6.97
CA TYR A 139 2.66 13.86 -7.71
C TYR A 139 2.81 12.87 -8.88
N SER A 140 1.78 12.08 -9.16
CA SER A 140 1.73 11.17 -10.31
C SER A 140 0.55 11.53 -11.24
N PRO A 141 0.49 12.74 -11.81
CA PRO A 141 -0.66 13.23 -12.58
C PRO A 141 -0.92 12.42 -13.86
N ASP A 142 0.14 11.89 -14.48
CA ASP A 142 0.07 11.11 -15.72
C ASP A 142 -0.23 9.62 -15.48
N SER A 143 -0.40 9.20 -14.22
CA SER A 143 -0.73 7.82 -13.88
C SER A 143 -2.13 7.47 -14.39
N LYS A 144 -2.20 6.42 -15.22
CA LYS A 144 -3.46 5.82 -15.69
C LYS A 144 -4.06 4.80 -14.71
N ALA A 145 -3.33 4.49 -13.63
CA ALA A 145 -3.75 3.51 -12.65
C ALA A 145 -4.94 4.02 -11.82
N LYS A 146 -5.73 3.09 -11.26
CA LYS A 146 -6.68 3.41 -10.20
C LYS A 146 -5.93 3.53 -8.86
N TRP A 147 -6.30 4.50 -8.04
CA TRP A 147 -5.67 4.72 -6.74
C TRP A 147 -6.70 4.59 -5.63
N ILE A 148 -6.42 3.71 -4.68
CA ILE A 148 -7.28 3.45 -3.52
C ILE A 148 -6.47 3.75 -2.28
N TRP A 149 -7.00 4.59 -1.39
CA TRP A 149 -6.41 4.86 -0.09
C TRP A 149 -7.16 4.04 0.98
N ARG A 150 -6.41 3.38 1.86
CA ARG A 150 -6.93 2.59 2.98
C ARG A 150 -6.11 2.77 4.24
#